data_AF-Q2FRF9-F1
#
_entry.id   AF-Q2FRF9-F1
#
_cell.length_a   1.000
_cell.length_b   1.000
_cell.length_c   1.000
_cell.angle_alpha   90.00
_cell.angle_beta   90.00
_cell.angle_gamma   90.00
#
_symmetry.space_group_name_H-M   'P 1'
#
loop_
_entity.id
_entity.type
_entity.pdbx_description
1 polymer ?
#
loop_
_entity_poly.entity_id
_entity_poly.type
_entity_poly.pdbx_seq_one_letter_code
_entity_poly.pdbx_strand_id
1 'polypeptide(L)'
;MSTILVIDDSPFIVDIFVTMLERGGYTVYSANSGPEGIDLLKTVTPDLILLDIMMEPMDGWETLVAIKQNFATKDIPVMMLTAKQLTPQEAQEYGMYIEDYILKPVTHSELYAAIEGVINRRKQIAEDMTRAKEGGFEDALINEYGRLVKSTEITKRLLKLLSSTYDLSDPSMKFSDDINIAIKSMETNMKFQEQRLIQIREIFSGAA
;
A
#
# COMPACT_ATOMS: atom_id res chain seq x y z
N MET A 1 -10.42 -1.64 -17.64
CA MET A 1 -10.20 -2.98 -17.08
C MET A 1 -8.81 -2.96 -16.50
N SER A 2 -8.66 -3.13 -15.18
CA SER A 2 -7.36 -2.99 -14.53
C SER A 2 -6.59 -4.31 -14.57
N THR A 3 -5.27 -4.21 -14.71
CA THR A 3 -4.35 -5.34 -14.74
C THR A 3 -3.72 -5.54 -13.37
N ILE A 4 -3.86 -6.73 -12.80
CA ILE A 4 -3.34 -7.09 -11.48
C ILE A 4 -2.24 -8.14 -11.65
N LEU A 5 -1.11 -7.95 -10.99
CA LEU A 5 -0.06 -8.98 -10.88
C LEU A 5 -0.12 -9.61 -9.48
N VAL A 6 -0.29 -10.92 -9.40
CA VAL A 6 -0.26 -11.70 -8.15
C VAL A 6 1.10 -12.37 -8.01
N ILE A 7 1.79 -12.17 -6.90
CA ILE A 7 3.09 -12.79 -6.61
C ILE A 7 2.97 -13.52 -5.27
N ASP A 8 3.02 -14.85 -5.31
CA ASP A 8 2.90 -15.72 -4.14
C ASP A 8 3.56 -17.07 -4.48
N ASP A 9 4.36 -17.64 -3.57
CA ASP A 9 5.11 -18.88 -3.84
C ASP A 9 4.26 -20.17 -3.70
N SER A 10 3.01 -20.04 -3.26
CA SER A 10 2.05 -21.12 -3.22
C SER A 10 1.18 -21.14 -4.49
N PRO A 11 1.37 -22.10 -5.42
CA PRO A 11 0.59 -22.15 -6.66
C PRO A 11 -0.92 -22.27 -6.39
N PHE A 12 -1.29 -22.93 -5.30
CA PHE A 12 -2.69 -23.05 -4.88
C PHE A 12 -3.30 -21.69 -4.50
N ILE A 13 -2.55 -20.85 -3.77
CA ILE A 13 -3.01 -19.52 -3.39
C ILE A 13 -3.08 -18.61 -4.62
N VAL A 14 -2.08 -18.70 -5.50
CA VAL A 14 -2.09 -18.01 -6.81
C VAL A 14 -3.35 -18.35 -7.60
N ASP A 15 -3.65 -19.63 -7.81
CA ASP A 15 -4.82 -20.07 -8.59
C ASP A 15 -6.14 -19.57 -8.02
N ILE A 16 -6.24 -19.54 -6.68
CA ILE A 16 -7.40 -18.98 -5.98
C ILE A 16 -7.56 -17.50 -6.31
N PHE A 17 -6.52 -16.69 -6.13
CA PHE A 17 -6.61 -15.25 -6.36
C PHE A 17 -6.79 -14.90 -7.84
N VAL A 18 -6.14 -15.63 -8.76
CA VAL A 18 -6.37 -15.48 -10.21
C VAL A 18 -7.85 -15.71 -10.52
N THR A 19 -8.40 -16.85 -10.11
CA THR A 19 -9.81 -17.19 -10.36
C THR A 19 -10.76 -16.16 -9.76
N MET A 20 -10.47 -15.67 -8.55
CA MET A 20 -11.25 -14.61 -7.91
C MET A 20 -11.19 -13.34 -8.77
N LEU A 21 -10.00 -12.80 -9.01
CA LEU A 21 -9.82 -11.53 -9.71
C LEU A 21 -10.35 -11.55 -11.15
N GLU A 22 -10.19 -12.64 -11.89
CA GLU A 22 -10.77 -12.75 -13.23
C GLU A 22 -12.31 -12.68 -13.20
N ARG A 23 -12.96 -13.29 -12.20
CA ARG A 23 -14.42 -13.14 -11.99
C ARG A 23 -14.82 -11.72 -11.60
N GLY A 24 -13.91 -10.98 -10.98
CA GLY A 24 -14.04 -9.55 -10.71
C GLY A 24 -13.88 -8.66 -11.95
N GLY A 25 -13.53 -9.24 -13.10
CA GLY A 25 -13.31 -8.50 -14.35
C GLY A 25 -11.94 -7.83 -14.42
N TYR A 26 -10.95 -8.34 -13.68
CA TYR A 26 -9.55 -7.90 -13.80
C TYR A 26 -8.81 -8.74 -14.84
N THR A 27 -7.83 -8.14 -15.51
CA THR A 27 -6.81 -8.90 -16.25
C THR A 27 -5.75 -9.33 -15.25
N VAL A 28 -5.42 -10.62 -15.17
CA VAL A 28 -4.51 -11.12 -14.14
C VAL A 28 -3.25 -11.72 -14.76
N TYR A 29 -2.10 -11.31 -14.25
CA TYR A 29 -0.84 -12.02 -14.41
C TYR A 29 -0.45 -12.60 -13.06
N SER A 30 0.28 -13.71 -13.06
CA SER A 30 0.75 -14.34 -11.83
C SER A 30 2.22 -14.74 -11.93
N ALA A 31 2.89 -14.75 -10.79
CA ALA A 31 4.22 -15.28 -10.58
C ALA A 31 4.25 -16.10 -9.29
N ASN A 32 5.08 -17.15 -9.28
CA ASN A 32 5.22 -18.10 -8.19
C ASN A 32 6.49 -17.84 -7.35
N SER A 33 7.12 -16.67 -7.54
CA SER A 33 8.28 -16.24 -6.77
C SER A 33 8.56 -14.75 -7.00
N GLY A 34 9.30 -14.12 -6.08
CA GLY A 34 9.81 -12.75 -6.23
C GLY A 34 10.58 -12.52 -7.55
N PRO A 35 11.60 -13.36 -7.88
CA PRO A 35 12.36 -13.21 -9.12
C PRO A 35 11.52 -13.33 -10.39
N GLU A 36 10.56 -14.27 -10.43
CA GLU A 36 9.64 -14.41 -11.56
C GLU A 36 8.74 -13.18 -11.70
N GLY A 37 8.21 -12.67 -10.59
CA GLY A 37 7.41 -11.45 -10.60
C GLY A 37 8.18 -10.24 -11.10
N ILE A 38 9.43 -10.07 -10.67
CA ILE A 38 10.34 -9.01 -11.14
C ILE A 38 10.66 -9.18 -12.64
N ASP A 39 10.81 -10.40 -13.13
CA ASP A 39 11.06 -10.65 -14.56
C ASP A 39 9.84 -10.29 -15.41
N LEU A 40 8.63 -10.66 -14.97
CA LEU A 40 7.38 -10.27 -15.65
C LEU A 40 7.23 -8.75 -15.77
N LEU A 41 7.64 -7.99 -14.76
CA LEU A 41 7.59 -6.52 -14.77
C LEU A 41 8.45 -5.86 -15.87
N LYS A 42 9.33 -6.61 -16.54
CA LYS A 42 10.07 -6.13 -17.72
C LYS A 42 9.18 -6.03 -18.96
N THR A 43 8.08 -6.76 -19.00
CA THR A 43 7.18 -6.85 -20.18
C THR A 43 5.73 -6.48 -19.85
N VAL A 44 5.35 -6.52 -18.58
CA VAL A 44 4.01 -6.21 -18.09
C VAL A 44 4.07 -5.03 -17.13
N THR A 45 3.22 -4.03 -17.33
CA THR A 45 3.03 -2.91 -16.39
C THR A 45 1.65 -3.03 -15.74
N PRO A 46 1.52 -3.72 -14.60
CA PRO A 46 0.25 -3.86 -13.91
C PRO A 46 -0.19 -2.54 -13.27
N ASP A 47 -1.51 -2.39 -13.08
CA ASP A 47 -2.11 -1.29 -12.33
C ASP A 47 -1.97 -1.49 -10.81
N LEU A 48 -1.76 -2.72 -10.35
CA LEU A 48 -1.52 -3.09 -8.96
C LEU A 48 -0.80 -4.44 -8.84
N ILE A 49 0.11 -4.55 -7.87
CA ILE A 49 0.74 -5.81 -7.48
C ILE A 49 0.15 -6.26 -6.14
N LEU A 50 -0.28 -7.51 -6.07
CA LEU A 50 -0.56 -8.22 -4.82
C LEU A 50 0.66 -9.09 -4.51
N LEU A 51 1.30 -8.84 -3.37
CA LEU A 51 2.59 -9.45 -3.03
C LEU A 51 2.50 -10.18 -1.69
N ASP A 52 2.76 -11.48 -1.68
CA ASP A 52 2.97 -12.22 -0.45
C ASP A 52 4.34 -11.91 0.16
N ILE A 53 4.45 -12.05 1.49
CA ILE A 53 5.71 -11.84 2.23
C ILE A 53 6.48 -13.14 2.42
N MET A 54 5.77 -14.22 2.71
CA MET A 54 6.39 -15.47 3.17
C MET A 54 6.75 -16.33 1.97
N MET A 55 7.72 -15.85 1.21
CA MET A 55 8.23 -16.53 0.01
C MET A 55 9.71 -16.88 0.15
N GLU A 56 10.13 -17.94 -0.54
CA GLU A 56 11.55 -18.32 -0.70
C GLU A 56 11.94 -18.45 -2.19
N PRO A 57 13.23 -18.30 -2.54
CA PRO A 57 14.35 -17.91 -1.68
C PRO A 57 14.42 -16.40 -1.41
N MET A 58 13.58 -15.61 -2.06
CA MET A 58 13.49 -14.15 -1.93
C MET A 58 12.14 -13.80 -1.34
N ASP A 59 12.14 -13.11 -0.20
CA ASP A 59 10.91 -12.79 0.51
C ASP A 59 10.17 -11.59 -0.15
N GLY A 60 8.95 -11.33 0.32
CA GLY A 60 8.16 -10.22 -0.22
C GLY A 60 8.69 -8.83 0.13
N TRP A 61 9.42 -8.67 1.22
CA TRP A 61 10.04 -7.38 1.55
C TRP A 61 11.23 -7.10 0.62
N GLU A 62 12.08 -8.08 0.38
CA GLU A 62 13.15 -8.01 -0.61
C GLU A 62 12.58 -7.73 -2.01
N THR A 63 11.48 -8.42 -2.37
CA THR A 63 10.80 -8.24 -3.66
C THR A 63 10.25 -6.83 -3.81
N LEU A 64 9.58 -6.31 -2.77
CA LEU A 64 9.10 -4.94 -2.72
C LEU A 64 10.25 -3.94 -2.91
N VAL A 65 11.36 -4.10 -2.18
CA VAL A 65 12.52 -3.22 -2.28
C VAL A 65 13.08 -3.22 -3.71
N ALA A 66 13.23 -4.39 -4.34
CA ALA A 66 13.70 -4.49 -5.71
C ALA A 66 12.77 -3.77 -6.71
N ILE A 67 11.45 -3.92 -6.54
CA ILE A 67 10.44 -3.20 -7.35
C ILE A 67 10.56 -1.68 -7.17
N LYS A 68 10.76 -1.21 -5.93
CA LYS A 68 10.81 0.22 -5.60
C LYS A 68 12.13 0.91 -5.94
N GLN A 69 13.22 0.17 -6.03
CA GLN A 69 14.52 0.72 -6.42
C GLN A 69 14.69 0.85 -7.94
N ASN A 70 13.92 0.10 -8.73
CA ASN A 70 13.98 0.18 -10.19
C ASN A 70 13.10 1.33 -10.73
N PHE A 71 13.72 2.25 -11.48
CA PHE A 71 13.04 3.42 -12.06
C PHE A 71 11.84 3.07 -12.94
N ALA A 72 11.86 1.92 -13.62
CA ALA A 72 10.77 1.47 -14.49
C ALA A 72 9.55 0.94 -13.72
N THR A 73 9.73 0.48 -12.48
CA THR A 73 8.68 -0.22 -11.71
C THR A 73 8.30 0.46 -10.41
N LYS A 74 9.09 1.43 -9.93
CA LYS A 74 8.92 2.05 -8.60
C LYS A 74 7.54 2.68 -8.36
N ASP A 75 6.90 3.17 -9.42
CA ASP A 75 5.62 3.89 -9.35
C ASP A 75 4.41 2.95 -9.37
N ILE A 76 4.63 1.65 -9.66
CA ILE A 76 3.61 0.61 -9.63
C ILE A 76 3.17 0.40 -8.17
N PRO A 77 1.88 0.53 -7.83
CA PRO A 77 1.42 0.33 -6.48
C PRO A 77 1.54 -1.13 -6.06
N VAL A 78 1.93 -1.36 -4.80
CA VAL A 78 2.08 -2.70 -4.22
C VAL A 78 1.20 -2.79 -2.98
N MET A 79 0.39 -3.84 -2.91
CA MET A 79 -0.40 -4.21 -1.76
C MET A 79 0.14 -5.51 -1.20
N MET A 80 0.44 -5.53 0.09
CA MET A 80 0.87 -6.77 0.75
C MET A 80 -0.36 -7.64 1.00
N LEU A 81 -0.28 -8.92 0.67
CA LEU A 81 -1.34 -9.90 0.87
C LEU A 81 -0.73 -11.16 1.45
N THR A 82 -0.78 -11.31 2.78
CA THR A 82 0.02 -12.34 3.47
C THR A 82 -0.63 -12.87 4.73
N ALA A 83 -0.19 -14.02 5.23
CA ALA A 83 -0.58 -14.52 6.55
C ALA A 83 0.36 -14.04 7.68
N LYS A 84 1.47 -13.37 7.35
CA LYS A 84 2.37 -12.79 8.35
C LYS A 84 1.69 -11.61 9.05
N GLN A 85 1.81 -11.52 10.38
CA GLN A 85 1.41 -10.31 11.11
C GLN A 85 2.41 -9.18 10.86
N LEU A 86 1.87 -7.97 10.64
CA LEU A 86 2.66 -6.76 10.52
C LEU A 86 3.19 -6.34 11.90
N THR A 87 4.48 -6.06 11.99
CA THR A 87 5.09 -5.45 13.18
C THR A 87 5.16 -3.91 13.05
N PRO A 88 5.20 -3.16 14.16
CA PRO A 88 5.38 -1.70 14.10
C PRO A 88 6.66 -1.27 13.37
N GLN A 89 7.75 -2.03 13.53
CA GLN A 89 9.03 -1.76 12.87
C GLN A 89 8.89 -1.91 11.35
N GLU A 90 8.28 -3.00 10.87
CA GLU A 90 8.00 -3.19 9.44
C GLU A 90 7.05 -2.11 8.90
N ALA A 91 6.06 -1.70 9.68
CA ALA A 91 5.14 -0.63 9.28
C ALA A 91 5.86 0.71 9.10
N GLN A 92 6.82 1.03 10.00
CA GLN A 92 7.66 2.22 9.90
C GLN A 92 8.63 2.15 8.72
N GLU A 93 9.24 0.98 8.49
CA GLU A 93 10.25 0.78 7.47
C GLU A 93 9.67 0.72 6.05
N TYR A 94 8.59 -0.05 5.86
CA TYR A 94 8.03 -0.36 4.54
C TYR A 94 6.75 0.38 4.20
N GLY A 95 6.09 1.03 5.18
CA GLY A 95 4.76 1.61 5.01
C GLY A 95 4.64 2.61 3.87
N MET A 96 5.70 3.38 3.58
CA MET A 96 5.72 4.35 2.48
C MET A 96 5.77 3.72 1.08
N TYR A 97 6.22 2.46 0.99
CA TYR A 97 6.37 1.74 -0.28
C TYR A 97 5.10 1.03 -0.71
N ILE A 98 4.21 0.70 0.23
CA ILE A 98 2.98 -0.04 -0.03
C ILE A 98 1.75 0.88 -0.09
N GLU A 99 0.67 0.38 -0.68
CA GLU A 99 -0.63 1.07 -0.73
C GLU A 99 -1.65 0.49 0.25
N ASP A 100 -1.48 -0.77 0.63
CA ASP A 100 -2.27 -1.45 1.67
C ASP A 100 -1.57 -2.72 2.17
N TYR A 101 -2.08 -3.27 3.27
CA TYR A 101 -1.63 -4.52 3.88
C TYR A 101 -2.86 -5.36 4.28
N ILE A 102 -2.98 -6.57 3.73
CA ILE A 102 -4.12 -7.45 3.95
C ILE A 102 -3.64 -8.78 4.53
N LEU A 103 -4.28 -9.18 5.64
CA LEU A 103 -4.07 -10.48 6.24
C LEU A 103 -4.91 -11.55 5.55
N LYS A 104 -4.30 -12.70 5.25
CA LYS A 104 -4.98 -13.93 4.88
C LYS A 104 -5.51 -14.63 6.15
N PRO A 105 -6.68 -15.30 6.11
CA PRO A 105 -7.58 -15.44 4.96
C PRO A 105 -8.37 -14.15 4.70
N VAL A 106 -8.64 -13.85 3.42
CA VAL A 106 -9.43 -12.70 2.98
C VAL A 106 -10.61 -13.17 2.13
N THR A 107 -11.78 -12.55 2.30
CA THR A 107 -12.95 -12.82 1.46
C THR A 107 -12.87 -12.09 0.12
N HIS A 108 -13.64 -12.54 -0.89
CA HIS A 108 -13.69 -11.87 -2.20
C HIS A 108 -14.08 -10.38 -2.07
N SER A 109 -15.08 -10.09 -1.23
CA SER A 109 -15.57 -8.73 -1.02
C SER A 109 -14.52 -7.83 -0.39
N GLU A 110 -13.77 -8.32 0.58
CA GLU A 110 -12.70 -7.56 1.23
C GLU A 110 -11.56 -7.28 0.25
N LEU A 111 -11.14 -8.30 -0.52
CA LEU A 111 -10.09 -8.15 -1.51
C LEU A 111 -10.47 -7.12 -2.59
N TYR A 112 -11.67 -7.23 -3.17
CA TYR A 112 -12.12 -6.27 -4.18
C TYR A 112 -12.26 -4.86 -3.63
N ALA A 113 -12.83 -4.71 -2.42
CA ALA A 113 -12.96 -3.41 -1.79
C ALA A 113 -11.59 -2.75 -1.53
N ALA A 114 -10.57 -3.55 -1.16
CA ALA A 114 -9.23 -3.04 -0.99
C ALA A 114 -8.58 -2.63 -2.32
N ILE A 115 -8.67 -3.46 -3.36
CA ILE A 115 -8.13 -3.17 -4.69
C ILE A 115 -8.77 -1.90 -5.27
N GLU A 116 -10.10 -1.84 -5.28
CA GLU A 116 -10.85 -0.65 -5.71
C GLU A 116 -10.51 0.57 -4.85
N GLY A 117 -10.33 0.38 -3.55
CA GLY A 117 -9.90 1.44 -2.64
C GLY A 117 -8.53 2.03 -2.99
N VAL A 118 -7.58 1.22 -3.46
CA VAL A 118 -6.27 1.69 -3.92
C VAL A 118 -6.38 2.37 -5.29
N ILE A 119 -7.05 1.74 -6.26
CA ILE A 119 -7.19 2.27 -7.63
C ILE A 119 -7.91 3.62 -7.61
N ASN A 120 -9.06 3.71 -6.93
CA ASN A 120 -9.85 4.93 -6.88
C ASN A 120 -9.11 6.04 -6.12
N ARG A 121 -8.39 5.73 -5.05
CA ARG A 121 -7.58 6.73 -4.33
C ARG A 121 -6.48 7.30 -5.22
N ARG A 122 -5.75 6.46 -5.95
CA ARG A 122 -4.70 6.91 -6.87
C ARG A 122 -5.26 7.78 -7.99
N LYS A 123 -6.40 7.39 -8.55
CA LYS A 123 -7.12 8.19 -9.55
C LYS A 123 -7.50 9.57 -8.98
N GLN A 124 -8.09 9.61 -7.78
CA GLN A 124 -8.45 10.86 -7.13
C GLN A 124 -7.24 11.77 -6.88
N ILE A 125 -6.14 11.22 -6.38
CA ILE A 125 -4.90 11.97 -6.15
C ILE A 125 -4.38 12.56 -7.47
N ALA A 126 -4.37 11.77 -8.56
CA ALA A 126 -3.93 12.23 -9.87
C ALA A 126 -4.83 13.35 -10.42
N GLU A 127 -6.15 13.24 -10.26
CA GLU A 127 -7.11 14.27 -10.63
C GLU A 127 -6.91 15.56 -9.81
N ASP A 128 -6.72 15.44 -8.50
CA ASP A 128 -6.42 16.59 -7.62
C ASP A 128 -5.12 17.29 -8.03
N MET A 129 -4.07 16.53 -8.29
CA MET A 129 -2.78 17.05 -8.71
C MET A 129 -2.86 17.73 -10.08
N THR A 130 -3.66 17.17 -11.00
CA THR A 130 -3.90 17.78 -12.32
C THR A 130 -4.63 19.11 -12.18
N ARG A 131 -5.70 19.16 -11.39
CA ARG A 131 -6.44 20.41 -11.09
C ARG A 131 -5.55 21.45 -10.43
N ALA A 132 -4.70 21.04 -9.50
CA ALA A 132 -3.75 21.95 -8.86
C ALA A 132 -2.72 22.50 -9.87
N LYS A 133 -2.26 21.66 -10.80
CA LYS A 133 -1.35 22.09 -11.87
C LYS A 133 -2.03 23.10 -12.81
N GLU A 134 -3.29 22.84 -13.19
CA GLU A 134 -4.10 23.74 -14.01
C GLU A 134 -4.39 25.08 -13.29
N GLY A 135 -4.53 25.05 -11.96
CA GLY A 135 -4.63 26.23 -11.11
C GLY A 135 -3.34 27.03 -10.95
N GLY A 136 -2.23 26.58 -11.54
CA GLY A 136 -0.95 27.29 -11.52
C GLY A 136 -0.15 27.16 -10.22
N PHE A 137 -0.46 26.16 -9.37
CA PHE A 137 0.33 25.90 -8.17
C PHE A 137 1.70 25.30 -8.52
N GLU A 138 2.69 25.55 -7.66
CA GLU A 138 4.05 25.05 -7.85
C GLU A 138 4.12 23.52 -7.79
N ASP A 139 4.90 22.90 -8.70
CA ASP A 139 5.09 21.44 -8.76
C ASP A 139 5.57 20.86 -7.42
N ALA A 140 6.37 21.60 -6.65
CA ALA A 140 6.83 21.17 -5.32
C ALA A 140 5.66 20.94 -4.35
N LEU A 141 4.69 21.85 -4.32
CA LEU A 141 3.49 21.79 -3.47
C LEU A 141 2.55 20.67 -3.93
N ILE A 142 2.36 20.51 -5.24
CA ILE A 142 1.53 19.45 -5.83
C ILE A 142 2.10 18.07 -5.50
N ASN A 143 3.42 17.91 -5.65
CA ASN A 143 4.10 16.66 -5.31
C ASN A 143 4.07 16.38 -3.79
N GLU A 144 4.16 17.42 -2.95
CA GLU A 144 3.99 17.29 -1.50
C GLU A 144 2.58 16.80 -1.15
N TYR A 145 1.54 17.39 -1.75
CA TYR A 145 0.15 16.96 -1.59
C TYR A 145 -0.02 15.46 -1.87
N GLY A 146 0.41 15.01 -3.06
CA GLY A 146 0.26 13.61 -3.46
C GLY A 146 0.95 12.64 -2.49
N ARG A 147 2.16 12.98 -2.04
CA ARG A 147 2.89 12.18 -1.04
C ARG A 147 2.18 12.15 0.31
N LEU A 148 1.65 13.27 0.79
CA LEU A 148 0.97 13.36 2.08
C LEU A 148 -0.36 12.62 2.08
N VAL A 149 -1.18 12.75 1.03
CA VAL A 149 -2.43 12.00 0.92
C VAL A 149 -2.14 10.50 0.95
N LYS A 150 -1.17 10.03 0.15
CA LYS A 150 -0.77 8.62 0.16
C LYS A 150 -0.30 8.18 1.55
N SER A 151 0.69 8.89 2.12
CA SER A 151 1.34 8.55 3.40
C SER A 151 0.37 8.50 4.57
N THR A 152 -0.52 9.48 4.68
CA THR A 152 -1.50 9.53 5.78
C THR A 152 -2.49 8.38 5.71
N GLU A 153 -3.00 8.06 4.51
CA GLU A 153 -3.98 6.98 4.33
C GLU A 153 -3.38 5.58 4.58
N ILE A 154 -2.17 5.30 4.07
CA ILE A 154 -1.52 4.03 4.39
C ILE A 154 -1.20 3.93 5.88
N THR A 155 -0.67 5.00 6.48
CA THR A 155 -0.33 5.00 7.91
C THR A 155 -1.55 4.73 8.80
N LYS A 156 -2.72 5.32 8.48
CA LYS A 156 -3.99 5.01 9.18
C LYS A 156 -4.35 3.53 9.12
N ARG A 157 -4.22 2.93 7.94
CA ARG A 157 -4.54 1.50 7.72
C ARG A 157 -3.59 0.61 8.52
N LEU A 158 -2.29 0.88 8.45
CA LEU A 158 -1.29 0.14 9.22
C LEU A 158 -1.51 0.29 10.72
N LEU A 159 -1.78 1.50 11.21
CA LEU A 159 -2.11 1.73 12.62
C LEU A 159 -3.35 0.96 13.06
N LYS A 160 -4.41 0.92 12.24
CA LYS A 160 -5.61 0.14 12.50
C LYS A 160 -5.32 -1.37 12.57
N LEU A 161 -4.48 -1.88 11.67
CA LEU A 161 -4.06 -3.29 11.68
C LEU A 161 -3.23 -3.62 12.91
N LEU A 162 -2.25 -2.78 13.24
CA LEU A 162 -1.40 -2.95 14.42
C LEU A 162 -2.23 -2.92 15.71
N SER A 163 -3.14 -1.94 15.84
CA SER A 163 -4.01 -1.84 17.03
C SER A 163 -4.97 -3.02 17.16
N SER A 164 -5.42 -3.61 16.05
CA SER A 164 -6.25 -4.84 16.07
C SER A 164 -5.43 -6.10 16.38
N THR A 165 -4.17 -6.16 15.92
CA THR A 165 -3.28 -7.32 16.09
C THR A 165 -2.71 -7.40 17.50
N TYR A 166 -2.32 -6.25 18.03
CA TYR A 166 -1.69 -6.10 19.35
C TYR A 166 -2.68 -5.52 20.36
N ASP A 167 -3.97 -5.90 20.31
CA ASP A 167 -5.09 -5.44 21.18
C ASP A 167 -4.69 -4.34 22.19
N LEU A 168 -4.49 -3.12 21.68
CA LEU A 168 -3.95 -2.02 22.50
C LEU A 168 -4.98 -1.54 23.54
N SER A 169 -6.20 -2.08 23.50
CA SER A 169 -7.27 -1.83 24.44
C SER A 169 -7.24 -2.75 25.66
N ASP A 170 -6.49 -3.86 25.65
CA ASP A 170 -6.34 -4.75 26.81
C ASP A 170 -5.18 -4.28 27.71
N PRO A 171 -5.45 -3.66 28.88
CA PRO A 171 -4.40 -3.18 29.79
C PRO A 171 -3.60 -4.33 30.43
N SER A 172 -4.06 -5.58 30.30
CA SER A 172 -3.40 -6.77 30.85
C SER A 172 -2.35 -7.36 29.91
N MET A 173 -2.41 -7.05 28.60
CA MET A 173 -1.35 -7.38 27.66
C MET A 173 -0.17 -6.41 27.83
N LYS A 174 0.91 -6.89 28.45
CA LYS A 174 2.19 -6.18 28.47
C LYS A 174 2.87 -6.31 27.11
N PHE A 175 2.63 -5.35 26.22
CA PHE A 175 3.51 -5.15 25.07
C PHE A 175 4.87 -4.63 25.54
N SER A 176 5.93 -4.93 24.81
CA SER A 176 7.22 -4.29 25.04
C SER A 176 7.06 -2.78 24.88
N ASP A 177 7.68 -1.99 25.75
CA ASP A 177 7.65 -0.52 25.66
C ASP A 177 8.00 -0.01 24.25
N ASP A 178 8.90 -0.71 23.55
CA ASP A 178 9.30 -0.42 22.17
C ASP A 178 8.15 -0.42 21.15
N ILE A 179 7.16 -1.33 21.29
CA ILE A 179 6.00 -1.41 20.40
C ILE A 179 5.09 -0.19 20.60
N ASN A 180 4.81 0.13 21.87
CA ASN A 180 4.00 1.29 22.22
C ASN A 180 4.65 2.60 21.77
N ILE A 181 5.97 2.71 21.92
CA ILE A 181 6.75 3.87 21.45
C ILE A 181 6.66 3.99 19.93
N ALA A 182 6.82 2.88 19.20
CA ALA A 182 6.77 2.88 17.74
C ALA A 182 5.39 3.31 17.21
N ILE A 183 4.31 2.75 17.76
CA ILE A 183 2.92 3.09 17.37
C ILE A 183 2.63 4.56 17.69
N LYS A 184 2.97 5.04 18.89
CA LYS A 184 2.78 6.44 19.28
C LYS A 184 3.58 7.40 18.40
N SER A 185 4.79 6.99 17.98
CA SER A 185 5.61 7.76 17.04
C SER A 185 4.91 7.89 15.68
N MET A 186 4.40 6.77 15.13
CA MET A 186 3.64 6.77 13.88
C MET A 186 2.40 7.66 13.96
N GLU A 187 1.62 7.56 15.03
CA GLU A 187 0.44 8.41 15.25
C GLU A 187 0.80 9.89 15.30
N THR A 188 1.88 10.24 15.99
CA THR A 188 2.34 11.62 16.13
C THR A 188 2.78 12.17 14.77
N ASN A 189 3.57 11.42 14.01
CA ASN A 189 4.01 11.81 12.67
C ASN A 189 2.82 11.96 11.71
N MET A 190 1.86 11.04 11.76
CA MET A 190 0.66 11.10 10.94
C MET A 190 -0.16 12.37 11.24
N LYS A 191 -0.33 12.76 12.51
CA LYS A 191 -1.03 14.01 12.88
C LYS A 191 -0.36 15.25 12.28
N PHE A 192 0.97 15.33 12.30
CA PHE A 192 1.69 16.42 11.65
C PHE A 192 1.48 16.43 10.13
N GLN A 193 1.50 15.25 9.49
CA GLN A 193 1.22 15.13 8.05
C GLN A 193 -0.23 15.53 7.71
N GLU A 194 -1.20 15.17 8.53
CA GLU A 194 -2.60 15.56 8.36
C GLU A 194 -2.80 17.08 8.49
N GLN A 195 -2.16 17.70 9.49
CA GLN A 195 -2.17 19.16 9.65
C GLN A 195 -1.57 19.86 8.42
N ARG A 196 -0.45 19.36 7.90
CA ARG A 196 0.16 19.90 6.67
C ARG A 196 -0.76 19.70 5.47
N LEU A 197 -1.41 18.54 5.36
CA LEU A 197 -2.36 18.26 4.28
C LEU A 197 -3.56 19.22 4.30
N ILE A 198 -4.08 19.57 5.49
CA ILE A 198 -5.14 20.58 5.65
C ILE A 198 -4.68 21.93 5.12
N GLN A 199 -3.48 22.39 5.50
CA GLN A 199 -2.93 23.66 5.01
C GLN A 199 -2.80 23.70 3.48
N ILE A 200 -2.33 22.61 2.87
CA ILE A 200 -2.20 22.54 1.40
C ILE A 200 -3.58 22.59 0.74
N ARG A 201 -4.59 21.90 1.29
CA ARG A 201 -5.96 21.95 0.78
C ARG A 201 -6.57 23.35 0.87
N GLU A 202 -6.32 24.08 1.96
CA GLU A 202 -6.74 25.47 2.11
C GLU A 202 -6.10 26.35 1.02
N ILE A 203 -4.79 26.18 0.75
CA ILE A 203 -4.09 26.88 -0.34
C ILE A 203 -4.75 26.57 -1.68
N PHE A 204 -5.03 25.30 -1.97
CA PHE A 204 -5.70 24.90 -3.21
C PHE A 204 -7.10 25.52 -3.37
N SER A 205 -7.84 25.67 -2.27
CA SER A 205 -9.18 26.27 -2.28
C SER A 205 -9.18 27.80 -2.33
N GLY A 206 -8.13 28.44 -1.80
CA GLY A 206 -8.04 29.90 -1.68
C GLY A 206 -7.57 30.63 -2.94
N ALA A 207 -7.16 29.90 -3.98
CA ALA A 207 -6.75 30.48 -5.27
C ALA A 207 -7.83 30.38 -6.36
N ALA A 208 -9.03 29.91 -6.02
CA ALA A 208 -10.20 29.82 -6.91
C ALA A 208 -11.00 31.12 -6.95
#